data_AF-A0A7J2MQ57-F1
#
_entry.id   AF-A0A7J2MQ57-F1
#
_cell.length_a   1.000
_cell.length_b   1.000
_cell.length_c   1.000
_cell.angle_alpha   90.00
_cell.angle_beta   90.00
_cell.angle_gamma   90.00
#
_symmetry.space_group_name_H-M   'P 1'
#
loop_
_entity.id
_entity.type
_entity.pdbx_description
1 polymer ?
#
loop_
_entity_poly.entity_id
_entity_poly.type
_entity_poly.pdbx_seq_one_letter_code
_entity_poly.pdbx_strand_id
1 'polypeptide(L)'
;TKGFRFMGQRFIPDSYMFQQLVYNKVLQYQGNDRPFTMVPSQAGPIRGFPRGLDVFAVLGSEEALNILKEEGDTDYIKYDQQMEKLRDEFSSLNENDWTQNLYWNWLYSLLPLIDEEKEGYPEFMQNKAWTRKELFTALGSWTELRHDTILYAKQSYTLKATAMPTPPKMTKGYVEPQPYVYARLASLTKMTREGLEERGLLLDEYKTKLEELENLLLKLRTISEKELENKTLSDEEYGLIWNIGETLEQLCTFETAVESEADESIEIIADVHTDTNTSQVLEEGVGKAFTILVIVNVEGKTYITEGAVFSYYEFKWPMSDRLTDEKWQEMEKPELPKWTEEFIS
;
A
#
# COMPACT_ATOMS: atom_id res chain seq x y z
N THR A 1 5.90 -1.39 39.31
CA THR A 1 4.72 -2.27 39.49
C THR A 1 4.25 -2.68 38.11
N LYS A 2 4.43 -3.94 37.70
CA LYS A 2 4.04 -4.40 36.36
C LYS A 2 2.52 -4.56 36.34
N GLY A 3 1.82 -3.58 35.76
CA GLY A 3 0.36 -3.60 35.63
C GLY A 3 -0.07 -4.58 34.54
N PHE A 4 -0.92 -5.53 34.92
CA PHE A 4 -1.59 -6.44 33.99
C PHE A 4 -2.64 -5.61 33.21
N ARG A 5 -2.44 -5.38 31.91
CA ARG A 5 -3.45 -4.80 31.03
C ARG A 5 -4.27 -5.93 30.43
N PHE A 6 -5.49 -6.12 30.92
CA PHE A 6 -6.48 -7.01 30.31
C PHE A 6 -6.92 -6.33 29.00
N MET A 7 -6.41 -6.81 27.86
CA MET A 7 -6.48 -6.20 26.51
C MET A 7 -5.67 -4.89 26.35
N GLY A 8 -4.34 -4.99 26.43
CA GLY A 8 -3.47 -3.91 25.93
C GLY A 8 -3.61 -3.76 24.42
N GLN A 9 -3.56 -2.52 23.92
CA GLN A 9 -3.45 -2.25 22.47
C GLN A 9 -2.32 -3.10 21.88
N ARG A 10 -2.62 -3.81 20.78
CA ARG A 10 -1.64 -4.61 20.05
C ARG A 10 -0.50 -3.70 19.59
N PHE A 11 0.75 -4.13 19.77
CA PHE A 11 1.88 -3.41 19.23
C PHE A 11 1.82 -3.46 17.69
N ILE A 12 1.92 -2.28 17.07
CA ILE A 12 1.91 -2.10 15.62
C ILE A 12 3.17 -1.28 15.26
N PRO A 13 4.05 -1.79 14.37
CA PRO A 13 5.39 -1.25 14.15
C PRO A 13 5.42 0.22 13.68
N ASP A 14 4.57 0.58 12.72
CA ASP A 14 4.43 1.94 12.18
C ASP A 14 3.89 2.92 13.21
N SER A 15 2.95 2.52 14.08
CA SER A 15 2.53 3.34 15.23
C SER A 15 3.69 3.60 16.20
N TYR A 16 4.59 2.63 16.37
CA TYR A 16 5.82 2.83 17.14
C TYR A 16 6.79 3.79 16.42
N MET A 17 7.00 3.64 15.11
CA MET A 17 7.81 4.57 14.31
C MET A 17 7.29 6.00 14.45
N PHE A 18 5.99 6.21 14.28
CA PHE A 18 5.33 7.50 14.45
C PHE A 18 5.59 8.09 15.84
N GLN A 19 5.40 7.31 16.91
CA GLN A 19 5.67 7.78 18.27
C GLN A 19 7.14 8.16 18.50
N GLN A 20 8.09 7.52 17.79
CA GLN A 20 9.51 7.84 17.89
C GLN A 20 9.92 9.08 17.07
N LEU A 21 9.05 9.51 16.15
CA LEU A 21 9.31 10.57 15.18
C LEU A 21 8.47 11.84 15.40
N VAL A 22 7.74 11.93 16.51
CA VAL A 22 7.00 13.15 16.93
C VAL A 22 7.56 13.77 18.21
N TYR A 23 6.95 14.88 18.63
CA TYR A 23 7.34 15.65 19.80
C TYR A 23 7.47 14.82 21.08
N ASN A 24 8.53 15.11 21.84
CA ASN A 24 9.13 14.37 22.97
C ASN A 24 10.35 13.50 22.59
N LYS A 25 10.46 13.08 21.33
CA LYS A 25 11.65 12.39 20.77
C LYS A 25 12.37 13.25 19.74
N VAL A 26 11.59 13.81 18.83
CA VAL A 26 12.00 14.83 17.87
C VAL A 26 11.55 16.17 18.45
N LEU A 27 12.47 17.11 18.65
CA LEU A 27 12.21 18.31 19.44
C LEU A 27 11.74 19.48 18.55
N GLN A 28 12.17 20.70 18.86
CA GLN A 28 11.70 21.90 18.16
C GLN A 28 12.15 21.94 16.70
N TYR A 29 11.33 22.56 15.87
CA TYR A 29 11.65 22.89 14.49
C TYR A 29 12.79 23.93 14.43
N GLN A 30 13.73 23.74 13.51
CA GLN A 30 14.90 24.59 13.31
C GLN A 30 14.99 25.19 11.89
N GLY A 31 14.08 24.82 10.99
CA GLY A 31 13.96 25.43 9.66
C GLY A 31 13.28 26.80 9.68
N ASN A 32 13.11 27.39 8.49
CA ASN A 32 12.48 28.71 8.33
C ASN A 32 11.06 28.65 7.75
N ASP A 33 10.61 27.46 7.34
CA ASP A 33 9.33 27.25 6.68
C ASP A 33 8.25 26.75 7.66
N ARG A 34 7.10 26.33 7.13
CA ARG A 34 6.01 25.72 7.89
C ARG A 34 5.63 24.40 7.23
N PRO A 35 6.43 23.33 7.44
CA PRO A 35 6.21 22.06 6.78
C PRO A 35 4.97 21.36 7.35
N PHE A 36 4.50 20.32 6.67
CA PHE A 36 3.28 19.61 7.04
C PHE A 36 3.33 19.12 8.49
N THR A 37 4.47 18.60 8.95
CA THR A 37 4.61 17.98 10.27
C THR A 37 4.69 18.97 11.44
N MET A 38 4.85 20.27 11.16
CA MET A 38 5.04 21.30 12.20
C MET A 38 3.70 21.75 12.80
N VAL A 39 3.65 21.83 14.14
CA VAL A 39 2.54 22.45 14.87
C VAL A 39 3.03 23.46 15.90
N PRO A 40 2.28 24.55 16.16
CA PRO A 40 2.58 25.45 17.26
C PRO A 40 2.26 24.78 18.61
N SER A 41 3.11 25.00 19.61
CA SER A 41 2.89 24.55 20.99
C SER A 41 3.42 25.55 22.01
N GLN A 42 3.14 25.32 23.30
CA GLN A 42 3.72 26.13 24.39
C GLN A 42 5.25 26.03 24.46
N ALA A 43 5.85 24.97 23.90
CA ALA A 43 7.30 24.75 23.88
C ALA A 43 7.97 25.25 22.59
N GLY A 44 7.24 26.00 21.76
CA GLY A 44 7.66 26.43 20.43
C GLY A 44 7.09 25.57 19.30
N PRO A 45 7.53 25.76 18.05
CA PRO A 45 7.15 24.91 16.93
C PRO A 45 7.76 23.51 17.11
N ILE A 46 6.93 22.47 17.04
CA ILE A 46 7.31 21.08 17.30
C ILE A 46 6.87 20.18 16.15
N ARG A 47 7.43 18.97 16.05
CA ARG A 47 6.93 17.94 15.14
C ARG A 47 5.68 17.29 15.73
N GLY A 48 4.51 17.82 15.40
CA GLY A 48 3.22 17.36 15.95
C GLY A 48 2.61 16.20 15.18
N PHE A 49 2.97 16.06 13.91
CA PHE A 49 2.49 14.99 13.04
C PHE A 49 3.67 14.21 12.46
N PRO A 50 3.54 12.87 12.31
CA PRO A 50 4.37 12.12 11.38
C PRO A 50 3.83 12.26 9.95
N ARG A 51 4.45 11.56 9.00
CA ARG A 51 3.96 11.33 7.64
C ARG A 51 3.87 9.84 7.35
N GLY A 52 3.01 9.38 6.44
CA GLY A 52 3.09 8.01 5.90
C GLY A 52 4.49 7.70 5.35
N LEU A 53 5.13 8.69 4.74
CA LEU A 53 6.53 8.63 4.27
C LEU A 53 7.55 8.28 5.38
N ASP A 54 7.30 8.66 6.65
CA ASP A 54 8.20 8.30 7.74
C ASP A 54 8.29 6.78 7.92
N VAL A 55 7.20 6.04 7.65
CA VAL A 55 7.19 4.57 7.72
C VAL A 55 8.19 4.00 6.73
N PHE A 56 8.08 4.38 5.46
CA PHE A 56 8.94 3.84 4.41
C PHE A 56 10.38 4.37 4.49
N ALA A 57 10.59 5.59 5.00
CA ALA A 57 11.92 6.11 5.30
C ALA A 57 12.62 5.27 6.39
N VAL A 58 11.90 4.89 7.47
CA VAL A 58 12.42 3.98 8.49
C VAL A 58 12.71 2.60 7.90
N LEU A 59 11.87 2.13 6.98
CA LEU A 59 12.02 0.83 6.32
C LEU A 59 13.08 0.81 5.20
N GLY A 60 13.76 1.93 4.97
CA GLY A 60 14.93 2.00 4.10
C GLY A 60 14.73 2.67 2.75
N SER A 61 13.56 3.26 2.47
CA SER A 61 13.34 4.05 1.26
C SER A 61 14.10 5.37 1.34
N GLU A 62 15.12 5.53 0.49
CA GLU A 62 15.85 6.80 0.39
C GLU A 62 14.97 7.88 -0.25
N GLU A 63 14.18 7.53 -1.27
CA GLU A 63 13.26 8.47 -1.90
C GLU A 63 12.21 9.02 -0.91
N ALA A 64 11.64 8.18 -0.04
CA ALA A 64 10.73 8.67 1.00
C ALA A 64 11.41 9.69 1.93
N LEU A 65 12.66 9.41 2.34
CA LEU A 65 13.45 10.32 3.16
C LEU A 65 13.83 11.59 2.40
N ASN A 66 14.10 11.51 1.10
CA ASN A 66 14.40 12.67 0.26
C ASN A 66 13.19 13.58 0.12
N ILE A 67 11.99 13.03 -0.11
CA ILE A 67 10.74 13.82 -0.14
C ILE A 67 10.53 14.53 1.19
N LEU A 68 10.69 13.84 2.32
CA LEU A 68 10.58 14.44 3.65
C LEU A 68 11.56 15.61 3.84
N LYS A 69 12.79 15.48 3.35
CA LYS A 69 13.79 16.57 3.39
C LYS A 69 13.41 17.73 2.47
N GLU A 70 12.99 17.44 1.25
CA GLU A 70 12.57 18.44 0.24
C GLU A 70 11.38 19.27 0.74
N GLU A 71 10.44 18.65 1.46
CA GLU A 71 9.26 19.32 2.03
C GLU A 71 9.53 19.95 3.42
N GLY A 72 10.76 19.85 3.94
CA GLY A 72 11.19 20.43 5.22
C GLY A 72 10.73 19.67 6.46
N ASP A 73 10.14 18.48 6.31
CA ASP A 73 9.60 17.65 7.40
C ASP A 73 10.68 16.98 8.26
N THR A 74 11.96 17.16 7.92
CA THR A 74 13.11 16.64 8.68
C THR A 74 13.83 17.70 9.53
N ASP A 75 13.51 18.99 9.37
CA ASP A 75 14.27 20.10 9.97
C ASP A 75 13.93 20.31 11.45
N TYR A 76 14.10 19.27 12.26
CA TYR A 76 13.85 19.29 13.69
C TYR A 76 15.07 18.81 14.48
N ILE A 77 15.24 19.37 15.67
CA ILE A 77 16.29 18.95 16.59
C ILE A 77 16.10 17.45 16.94
N LYS A 78 17.16 16.65 16.74
CA LYS A 78 17.22 15.18 16.92
C LYS A 78 16.44 14.34 15.90
N TYR A 79 15.91 14.92 14.82
CA TYR A 79 15.24 14.12 13.78
C TYR A 79 16.17 13.03 13.22
N ASP A 80 17.33 13.43 12.69
CA ASP A 80 18.26 12.50 12.04
C ASP A 80 18.72 11.37 12.99
N GLN A 81 19.00 11.71 14.25
CA GLN A 81 19.40 10.72 15.28
C GLN A 81 18.29 9.71 15.56
N GLN A 82 17.03 10.15 15.57
CA GLN A 82 15.89 9.26 15.80
C GLN A 82 15.59 8.42 14.57
N MET A 83 15.70 8.99 13.37
CA MET A 83 15.54 8.27 12.11
C MET A 83 16.62 7.18 11.96
N GLU A 84 17.90 7.51 12.15
CA GLU A 84 19.01 6.55 12.09
C GLU A 84 18.81 5.40 13.08
N LYS A 85 18.46 5.71 14.33
CA LYS A 85 18.16 4.69 15.34
C LYS A 85 17.04 3.74 14.90
N LEU A 86 15.96 4.26 14.31
CA LEU A 86 14.85 3.44 13.83
C LEU A 86 15.27 2.59 12.63
N ARG A 87 16.00 3.16 11.67
CA ARG A 87 16.52 2.43 10.52
C ARG A 87 17.44 1.28 10.95
N ASP A 88 18.32 1.52 11.93
CA ASP A 88 19.16 0.48 12.53
C ASP A 88 18.33 -0.61 13.21
N GLU A 89 17.30 -0.23 13.97
CA GLU A 89 16.40 -1.17 14.65
C GLU A 89 15.68 -2.07 13.64
N PHE A 90 15.04 -1.50 12.62
CA PHE A 90 14.24 -2.24 11.64
C PHE A 90 15.08 -3.01 10.61
N SER A 91 16.27 -2.51 10.24
CA SER A 91 17.20 -3.25 9.37
C SER A 91 17.84 -4.46 10.07
N SER A 92 17.84 -4.49 11.40
CA SER A 92 18.34 -5.64 12.18
C SER A 92 17.36 -6.82 12.30
N LEU A 93 16.11 -6.62 11.88
CA LEU A 93 15.07 -7.66 11.93
C LEU A 93 15.36 -8.77 10.92
N ASN A 94 15.19 -10.01 11.35
CA ASN A 94 15.33 -11.17 10.46
C ASN A 94 13.97 -11.60 9.89
N GLU A 95 13.99 -12.57 8.97
CA GLU A 95 12.78 -13.08 8.32
C GLU A 95 11.71 -13.55 9.31
N ASN A 96 12.07 -14.21 10.42
CA ASN A 96 11.09 -14.68 11.40
C ASN A 96 10.39 -13.51 12.12
N ASP A 97 11.09 -12.40 12.34
CA ASP A 97 10.51 -11.20 12.95
C ASP A 97 9.48 -10.56 11.99
N TRP A 98 9.81 -10.54 10.69
CA TRP A 98 8.90 -10.05 9.64
C TRP A 98 7.70 -10.96 9.42
N THR A 99 7.88 -12.28 9.52
CA THR A 99 6.79 -13.25 9.28
C THR A 99 6.06 -13.65 10.56
N GLN A 100 6.24 -12.93 11.67
CA GLN A 100 5.68 -13.32 12.98
C GLN A 100 4.15 -13.29 13.02
N ASN A 101 3.50 -12.46 12.18
CA ASN A 101 2.05 -12.42 12.01
C ASN A 101 1.67 -11.69 10.70
N LEU A 102 0.38 -11.77 10.34
CA LEU A 102 -0.18 -11.19 9.11
C LEU A 102 0.19 -9.71 8.90
N TYR A 103 0.14 -8.89 9.95
CA TYR A 103 0.42 -7.46 9.87
C TYR A 103 1.87 -7.18 9.45
N TRP A 104 2.82 -7.80 10.14
CA TRP A 104 4.24 -7.62 9.84
C TRP A 104 4.60 -8.20 8.47
N ASN A 105 4.00 -9.33 8.10
CA ASN A 105 4.28 -9.98 6.83
C ASN A 105 3.66 -9.20 5.65
N TRP A 106 2.52 -8.53 5.86
CA TRP A 106 1.98 -7.59 4.88
C TRP A 106 2.95 -6.44 4.64
N LEU A 107 3.41 -5.76 5.70
CA LEU A 107 4.40 -4.69 5.59
C LEU A 107 5.70 -5.18 4.94
N TYR A 108 6.16 -6.39 5.28
CA TYR A 108 7.31 -7.04 4.65
C TYR A 108 7.10 -7.27 3.15
N SER A 109 5.87 -7.60 2.72
CA SER A 109 5.52 -7.80 1.31
C SER A 109 5.62 -6.53 0.48
N LEU A 110 5.54 -5.34 1.11
CA LEU A 110 5.65 -4.04 0.44
C LEU A 110 7.09 -3.57 0.27
N LEU A 111 8.06 -4.06 1.07
CA LEU A 111 9.45 -3.61 1.00
C LEU A 111 10.10 -3.69 -0.40
N PRO A 112 9.84 -4.70 -1.25
CA PRO A 112 10.44 -4.73 -2.59
C PRO A 112 9.97 -3.59 -3.51
N LEU A 113 8.83 -2.95 -3.21
CA LEU A 113 8.34 -1.79 -3.96
C LEU A 113 9.24 -0.57 -3.75
N ILE A 114 9.77 -0.39 -2.53
CA ILE A 114 10.60 0.76 -2.17
C ILE A 114 12.11 0.54 -2.40
N ASP A 115 12.48 -0.60 -2.98
CA ASP A 115 13.85 -0.89 -3.39
C ASP A 115 14.19 -0.15 -4.69
N GLU A 116 15.21 0.70 -4.64
CA GLU A 116 15.66 1.55 -5.74
C GLU A 116 16.63 0.81 -6.68
N GLU A 117 17.16 -0.36 -6.29
CA GLU A 117 18.06 -1.16 -7.12
C GLU A 117 17.28 -1.86 -8.24
N LYS A 118 17.05 -1.13 -9.33
CA LYS A 118 16.33 -1.63 -10.53
C LYS A 118 17.25 -1.93 -11.71
N GLU A 119 18.52 -2.22 -11.47
CA GLU A 119 19.43 -2.65 -12.55
C GLU A 119 18.89 -3.94 -13.19
N GLY A 120 18.73 -3.92 -14.53
CA GLY A 120 18.18 -5.05 -15.28
C GLY A 120 16.64 -5.10 -15.39
N TYR A 121 15.91 -4.19 -14.74
CA TYR A 121 14.46 -4.03 -14.93
C TYR A 121 14.15 -3.28 -16.24
N PRO A 122 12.90 -3.26 -16.72
CA PRO A 122 12.52 -2.46 -17.88
C PRO A 122 12.84 -0.97 -17.72
N GLU A 123 13.14 -0.29 -18.83
CA GLU A 123 13.54 1.14 -18.85
C GLU A 123 12.51 2.06 -18.15
N PHE A 124 11.21 1.75 -18.29
CA PHE A 124 10.15 2.52 -17.64
C PHE A 124 10.19 2.45 -16.11
N MET A 125 10.88 1.48 -15.51
CA MET A 125 11.02 1.32 -14.06
C MET A 125 12.28 1.95 -13.47
N GLN A 126 13.23 2.37 -14.31
CA GLN A 126 14.54 2.85 -13.86
C GLN A 126 14.60 4.36 -13.64
N ASN A 127 13.44 5.02 -13.47
CA ASN A 127 13.36 6.47 -13.33
C ASN A 127 12.64 6.87 -12.05
N LYS A 128 12.89 8.12 -11.61
CA LYS A 128 12.36 8.68 -10.37
C LYS A 128 10.82 8.68 -10.31
N ALA A 129 10.14 8.91 -11.43
CA ALA A 129 8.68 8.88 -11.48
C ALA A 129 8.14 7.49 -11.15
N TRP A 130 8.81 6.42 -11.62
CA TRP A 130 8.45 5.06 -11.25
C TRP A 130 8.75 4.74 -9.79
N THR A 131 9.91 5.13 -9.27
CA THR A 131 10.24 4.98 -7.84
C THR A 131 9.18 5.63 -6.95
N ARG A 132 8.75 6.85 -7.31
CA ARG A 132 7.68 7.56 -6.60
C ARG A 132 6.31 6.89 -6.75
N LYS A 133 5.97 6.36 -7.93
CA LYS A 133 4.76 5.56 -8.15
C LYS A 133 4.75 4.30 -7.29
N GLU A 134 5.89 3.63 -7.12
CA GLU A 134 5.99 2.43 -6.28
C GLU A 134 5.84 2.76 -4.80
N LEU A 135 6.48 3.85 -4.35
CA LEU A 135 6.29 4.39 -3.01
C LEU A 135 4.82 4.78 -2.77
N PHE A 136 4.17 5.40 -3.75
CA PHE A 136 2.73 5.73 -3.73
C PHE A 136 1.85 4.48 -3.63
N THR A 137 2.22 3.41 -4.34
CA THR A 137 1.55 2.10 -4.26
C THR A 137 1.73 1.46 -2.88
N ALA A 138 2.94 1.53 -2.32
CA ALA A 138 3.22 1.02 -0.98
C ALA A 138 2.45 1.80 0.09
N LEU A 139 2.35 3.13 -0.04
CA LEU A 139 1.56 3.99 0.84
C LEU A 139 0.06 3.66 0.76
N GLY A 140 -0.51 3.50 -0.45
CA GLY A 140 -1.90 3.07 -0.61
C GLY A 140 -2.19 1.72 0.06
N SER A 141 -1.34 0.72 -0.15
CA SER A 141 -1.49 -0.59 0.49
C SER A 141 -1.24 -0.56 2.01
N TRP A 142 -0.35 0.32 2.49
CA TRP A 142 -0.18 0.56 3.93
C TRP A 142 -1.42 1.23 4.53
N THR A 143 -2.08 2.14 3.82
CA THR A 143 -3.37 2.71 4.22
C THR A 143 -4.44 1.63 4.36
N GLU A 144 -4.56 0.71 3.39
CA GLU A 144 -5.45 -0.46 3.52
C GLU A 144 -5.10 -1.31 4.76
N LEU A 145 -3.82 -1.56 5.01
CA LEU A 145 -3.40 -2.27 6.22
C LEU A 145 -3.75 -1.52 7.53
N ARG A 146 -3.79 -0.19 7.50
CA ARG A 146 -4.17 0.66 8.65
C ARG A 146 -5.67 0.74 8.84
N HIS A 147 -6.42 0.68 7.76
CA HIS A 147 -7.87 0.68 7.73
C HIS A 147 -8.44 -0.68 8.16
N ASP A 148 -7.89 -1.79 7.63
CA ASP A 148 -8.70 -2.98 7.46
C ASP A 148 -8.28 -4.24 8.24
N THR A 149 -9.33 -4.88 8.78
CA THR A 149 -9.49 -6.33 9.04
C THR A 149 -10.97 -6.69 8.80
N ILE A 150 -11.59 -6.21 7.72
CA ILE A 150 -12.97 -6.52 7.32
C ILE A 150 -12.99 -6.80 5.80
N LEU A 151 -13.99 -7.56 5.34
CA LEU A 151 -14.00 -8.23 4.03
C LEU A 151 -14.92 -7.52 3.02
N TYR A 152 -14.51 -7.62 1.76
CA TYR A 152 -15.17 -7.08 0.57
C TYR A 152 -16.03 -8.13 -0.15
N ALA A 153 -17.19 -7.73 -0.69
CA ALA A 153 -17.88 -8.43 -1.78
C ALA A 153 -18.78 -7.45 -2.54
N LYS A 154 -18.85 -7.58 -3.87
CA LYS A 154 -19.56 -6.67 -4.78
C LYS A 154 -20.90 -7.24 -5.22
N GLN A 155 -21.93 -6.41 -5.32
CA GLN A 155 -23.26 -6.85 -5.76
C GLN A 155 -23.30 -7.25 -7.27
N SER A 156 -23.91 -8.41 -7.58
CA SER A 156 -24.07 -8.90 -8.96
C SER A 156 -25.11 -8.08 -9.75
N TYR A 157 -24.83 -7.77 -11.02
CA TYR A 157 -25.81 -7.17 -11.94
C TYR A 157 -25.97 -8.03 -13.21
N THR A 158 -27.18 -8.09 -13.75
CA THR A 158 -27.48 -8.80 -15.00
C THR A 158 -27.18 -7.91 -16.20
N LEU A 159 -26.19 -8.28 -17.03
CA LEU A 159 -25.94 -7.63 -18.32
C LEU A 159 -27.17 -7.75 -19.24
N LYS A 160 -27.57 -6.63 -19.86
CA LYS A 160 -28.60 -6.63 -20.91
C LYS A 160 -28.12 -7.46 -22.09
N ALA A 161 -28.85 -8.53 -22.44
CA ALA A 161 -28.57 -9.35 -23.61
C ALA A 161 -28.73 -8.51 -24.89
N THR A 162 -27.61 -8.02 -25.42
CA THR A 162 -27.51 -7.43 -26.75
C THR A 162 -26.79 -8.41 -27.68
N ALA A 163 -26.90 -8.20 -29.00
CA ALA A 163 -26.28 -9.08 -29.99
C ALA A 163 -24.79 -9.29 -29.67
N MET A 164 -24.32 -10.55 -29.67
CA MET A 164 -22.93 -10.90 -29.36
C MET A 164 -21.99 -10.01 -30.19
N PRO A 165 -21.21 -9.12 -29.53
CA PRO A 165 -20.13 -8.42 -30.20
C PRO A 165 -19.18 -9.45 -30.81
N THR A 166 -18.49 -9.08 -31.90
CA THR A 166 -17.39 -9.91 -32.38
C THR A 166 -16.39 -10.06 -31.24
N PRO A 167 -15.97 -11.29 -30.88
CA PRO A 167 -15.07 -11.47 -29.76
C PRO A 167 -13.80 -10.63 -30.01
N PRO A 168 -13.40 -9.78 -29.05
CA PRO A 168 -12.21 -8.96 -29.21
C PRO A 168 -11.02 -9.87 -29.48
N LYS A 169 -10.16 -9.46 -30.42
CA LYS A 169 -8.94 -10.20 -30.69
C LYS A 169 -8.02 -10.05 -29.49
N MET A 170 -7.63 -11.17 -28.89
CA MET A 170 -6.67 -11.22 -27.79
C MET A 170 -5.44 -10.37 -28.13
N THR A 171 -5.14 -9.38 -27.28
CA THR A 171 -3.90 -8.61 -27.36
C THR A 171 -2.89 -9.15 -26.38
N LYS A 172 -1.64 -8.69 -26.52
CA LYS A 172 -0.58 -8.97 -25.56
C LYS A 172 -0.68 -7.94 -24.44
N GLY A 173 -0.52 -8.40 -23.20
CA GLY A 173 -0.39 -7.54 -22.02
C GLY A 173 0.98 -7.75 -21.37
N TYR A 174 1.17 -7.13 -20.22
CA TYR A 174 2.43 -7.15 -19.47
C TYR A 174 2.11 -7.16 -17.97
N VAL A 175 2.84 -7.93 -17.18
CA VAL A 175 2.74 -7.89 -15.72
C VAL A 175 3.81 -6.95 -15.20
N GLU A 176 3.45 -6.04 -14.30
CA GLU A 176 4.48 -5.20 -13.66
C GLU A 176 5.47 -6.12 -12.92
N PRO A 177 6.77 -6.10 -13.26
CA PRO A 177 7.65 -7.20 -12.95
C PRO A 177 8.18 -7.05 -11.52
N GLN A 178 7.34 -7.42 -10.55
CA GLN A 178 7.61 -7.34 -9.12
C GLN A 178 7.60 -8.76 -8.50
N PRO A 179 8.52 -9.66 -8.91
CA PRO A 179 8.45 -11.07 -8.52
C PRO A 179 8.55 -11.27 -7.00
N TYR A 180 9.36 -10.45 -6.31
CA TYR A 180 9.49 -10.54 -4.85
C TYR A 180 8.20 -10.15 -4.13
N VAL A 181 7.46 -9.16 -4.63
CA VAL A 181 6.15 -8.77 -4.06
C VAL A 181 5.17 -9.92 -4.21
N TYR A 182 5.02 -10.46 -5.43
CA TYR A 182 4.13 -11.58 -5.69
C TYR A 182 4.49 -12.83 -4.87
N ALA A 183 5.79 -13.13 -4.72
CA ALA A 183 6.25 -14.24 -3.90
C ALA A 183 5.91 -14.07 -2.41
N ARG A 184 6.13 -12.88 -1.85
CA ARG A 184 5.84 -12.58 -0.44
C ARG A 184 4.34 -12.61 -0.17
N LEU A 185 3.52 -12.03 -1.06
CA LEU A 185 2.07 -12.11 -0.99
C LEU A 185 1.57 -13.56 -1.09
N ALA A 186 2.12 -14.38 -2.01
CA ALA A 186 1.73 -15.79 -2.12
C ALA A 186 2.04 -16.55 -0.81
N SER A 187 3.22 -16.30 -0.23
CA SER A 187 3.59 -16.88 1.08
C SER A 187 2.66 -16.41 2.19
N LEU A 188 2.25 -15.14 2.18
CA LEU A 188 1.33 -14.58 3.17
C LEU A 188 -0.07 -15.21 3.07
N THR A 189 -0.59 -15.34 1.85
CA THR A 189 -1.87 -16.02 1.57
C THR A 189 -1.83 -17.46 2.05
N LYS A 190 -0.75 -18.19 1.73
CA LYS A 190 -0.54 -19.56 2.20
C LYS A 190 -0.52 -19.65 3.72
N MET A 191 0.28 -18.81 4.39
CA MET A 191 0.37 -18.79 5.85
C MET A 191 -0.98 -18.48 6.51
N THR A 192 -1.78 -17.61 5.90
CA THR A 192 -3.12 -17.26 6.37
C THR A 192 -4.06 -18.45 6.25
N ARG A 193 -4.06 -19.11 5.09
CA ARG A 193 -4.84 -20.33 4.84
C ARG A 193 -4.49 -21.44 5.83
N GLU A 194 -3.22 -21.82 5.90
CA GLU A 194 -2.74 -22.89 6.79
C GLU A 194 -3.01 -22.55 8.26
N GLY A 195 -2.77 -21.29 8.66
CA GLY A 195 -3.02 -20.84 10.02
C GLY A 195 -4.50 -20.90 10.44
N LEU A 196 -5.42 -20.52 9.55
CA LEU A 196 -6.86 -20.62 9.82
C LEU A 196 -7.35 -22.07 9.80
N GLU A 197 -6.83 -22.89 8.88
CA GLU A 197 -7.17 -24.31 8.75
C GLU A 197 -6.76 -25.10 10.00
N GLU A 198 -5.52 -24.93 10.47
CA GLU A 198 -5.02 -25.58 11.70
C GLU A 198 -5.85 -25.24 12.95
N ARG A 199 -6.47 -24.05 12.97
CA ARG A 199 -7.30 -23.58 14.08
C ARG A 199 -8.78 -23.98 13.94
N GLY A 200 -9.15 -24.64 12.84
CA GLY A 200 -10.54 -24.96 12.53
C GLY A 200 -11.41 -23.72 12.30
N LEU A 201 -10.81 -22.61 11.86
CA LEU A 201 -11.48 -21.33 11.61
C LEU A 201 -11.69 -21.04 10.11
N LEU A 202 -11.15 -21.88 9.23
CA LEU A 202 -11.25 -21.69 7.79
C LEU A 202 -12.50 -22.39 7.23
N LEU A 203 -13.40 -21.60 6.66
CA LEU A 203 -14.56 -22.08 5.91
C LEU A 203 -14.15 -22.49 4.49
N ASP A 204 -14.83 -23.48 3.91
CA ASP A 204 -14.47 -24.07 2.59
C ASP A 204 -14.44 -23.05 1.43
N GLU A 205 -15.37 -22.10 1.43
CA GLU A 205 -15.39 -21.01 0.46
C GLU A 205 -14.10 -20.18 0.51
N TYR A 206 -13.73 -19.73 1.71
CA TYR A 206 -12.53 -18.92 1.94
C TYR A 206 -11.25 -19.72 1.68
N LYS A 207 -11.26 -21.02 1.97
CA LYS A 207 -10.15 -21.91 1.59
C LYS A 207 -9.92 -21.89 0.09
N THR A 208 -10.98 -22.05 -0.69
CA THR A 208 -10.92 -22.03 -2.16
C THR A 208 -10.38 -20.69 -2.66
N LYS A 209 -10.90 -19.56 -2.14
CA LYS A 209 -10.43 -18.22 -2.51
C LYS A 209 -8.94 -18.00 -2.19
N LEU A 210 -8.50 -18.43 -1.02
CA LEU A 210 -7.09 -18.31 -0.61
C LEU A 210 -6.18 -19.20 -1.49
N GLU A 211 -6.62 -20.41 -1.87
CA GLU A 211 -5.88 -21.26 -2.80
C GLU A 211 -5.81 -20.65 -4.21
N GLU A 212 -6.91 -20.07 -4.71
CA GLU A 212 -6.95 -19.36 -5.99
C GLU A 212 -6.05 -18.12 -5.99
N LEU A 213 -6.07 -17.34 -4.91
CA LEU A 213 -5.20 -16.17 -4.73
C LEU A 213 -3.72 -16.58 -4.65
N GLU A 214 -3.39 -17.61 -3.88
CA GLU A 214 -2.03 -18.16 -3.80
C GLU A 214 -1.53 -18.57 -5.21
N ASN A 215 -2.36 -19.28 -5.96
CA ASN A 215 -2.03 -19.72 -7.32
C ASN A 215 -1.87 -18.55 -8.30
N LEU A 216 -2.76 -17.54 -8.24
CA LEU A 216 -2.65 -16.33 -9.06
C LEU A 216 -1.31 -15.63 -8.81
N LEU A 217 -0.97 -15.39 -7.55
CA LEU A 217 0.26 -14.69 -7.17
C LEU A 217 1.51 -15.46 -7.64
N LEU A 218 1.52 -16.79 -7.52
CA LEU A 218 2.62 -17.62 -8.05
C LEU A 218 2.73 -17.56 -9.58
N LYS A 219 1.61 -17.51 -10.31
CA LYS A 219 1.61 -17.30 -11.77
C LYS A 219 2.14 -15.91 -12.13
N LEU A 220 1.69 -14.85 -11.45
CA LEU A 220 2.18 -13.49 -11.66
C LEU A 220 3.69 -13.39 -11.40
N ARG A 221 4.20 -14.00 -10.32
CA ARG A 221 5.64 -14.11 -10.07
C ARG A 221 6.38 -14.73 -11.24
N THR A 222 5.89 -15.86 -11.74
CA THR A 222 6.51 -16.60 -12.85
C THR A 222 6.52 -15.77 -14.13
N ILE A 223 5.45 -15.03 -14.39
CA ILE A 223 5.35 -14.13 -15.55
C ILE A 223 6.36 -12.98 -15.40
N SER A 224 6.43 -12.34 -14.23
CA SER A 224 7.40 -11.26 -13.96
C SER A 224 8.85 -11.73 -14.14
N GLU A 225 9.20 -12.92 -13.64
CA GLU A 225 10.53 -13.52 -13.85
C GLU A 225 10.84 -13.70 -15.35
N LYS A 226 9.88 -14.22 -16.12
CA LYS A 226 10.03 -14.38 -17.57
C LYS A 226 10.17 -13.06 -18.30
N GLU A 227 9.39 -12.05 -17.94
CA GLU A 227 9.44 -10.72 -18.55
C GLU A 227 10.79 -10.03 -18.29
N LEU A 228 11.31 -10.10 -17.06
CA LEU A 228 12.65 -9.62 -16.72
C LEU A 228 13.75 -10.35 -17.52
N GLU A 229 13.59 -11.65 -17.73
CA GLU A 229 14.52 -12.47 -18.51
C GLU A 229 14.29 -12.37 -20.03
N ASN A 230 13.36 -11.53 -20.50
CA ASN A 230 12.95 -11.40 -21.90
C ASN A 230 12.53 -12.75 -22.54
N LYS A 231 11.95 -13.66 -21.76
CA LYS A 231 11.42 -14.93 -22.23
C LYS A 231 9.98 -14.76 -22.72
N THR A 232 9.65 -15.45 -23.81
CA THR A 232 8.28 -15.46 -24.35
C THR A 232 7.31 -16.14 -23.38
N LEU A 233 6.19 -15.49 -23.12
CA LEU A 233 5.09 -16.08 -22.34
C LEU A 233 4.28 -17.06 -23.20
N SER A 234 3.72 -18.06 -22.54
CA SER A 234 2.81 -19.03 -23.15
C SER A 234 1.43 -18.42 -23.44
N ASP A 235 0.63 -19.09 -24.27
CA ASP A 235 -0.75 -18.67 -24.56
C ASP A 235 -1.64 -18.67 -23.30
N GLU A 236 -1.40 -19.59 -22.35
CA GLU A 236 -2.11 -19.61 -21.06
C GLU A 236 -1.76 -18.37 -20.20
N GLU A 237 -0.49 -17.96 -20.18
CA GLU A 237 -0.04 -16.81 -19.41
C GLU A 237 -0.58 -15.50 -19.99
N TYR A 238 -0.57 -15.33 -21.31
CA TYR A 238 -1.28 -14.21 -21.92
C TYR A 238 -2.79 -14.29 -21.70
N GLY A 239 -3.36 -15.52 -21.64
CA GLY A 239 -4.76 -15.76 -21.30
C GLY A 239 -5.10 -15.26 -19.89
N LEU A 240 -4.23 -15.49 -18.92
CA LEU A 240 -4.37 -14.97 -17.57
C LEU A 240 -4.36 -13.44 -17.56
N ILE A 241 -3.38 -12.82 -18.21
CA ILE A 241 -3.26 -11.35 -18.26
C ILE A 241 -4.51 -10.74 -18.90
N TRP A 242 -4.98 -11.33 -20.00
CA TRP A 242 -6.18 -10.87 -20.71
C TRP A 242 -7.45 -10.95 -19.85
N ASN A 243 -7.56 -11.95 -18.98
CA ASN A 243 -8.73 -12.17 -18.12
C ASN A 243 -8.49 -11.76 -16.66
N ILE A 244 -7.50 -10.90 -16.38
CA ILE A 244 -7.16 -10.52 -15.01
C ILE A 244 -8.34 -9.85 -14.28
N GLY A 245 -9.13 -9.03 -14.97
CA GLY A 245 -10.30 -8.37 -14.38
C GLY A 245 -11.36 -9.37 -13.90
N GLU A 246 -11.69 -10.38 -14.72
CA GLU A 246 -12.61 -11.46 -14.33
C GLU A 246 -12.03 -12.30 -13.20
N THR A 247 -10.74 -12.60 -13.24
CA THR A 247 -10.04 -13.37 -12.20
C THR A 247 -10.12 -12.66 -10.85
N LEU A 248 -9.86 -11.34 -10.81
CA LEU A 248 -9.96 -10.54 -9.59
C LEU A 248 -11.42 -10.41 -9.11
N GLU A 249 -12.37 -10.20 -10.01
CA GLU A 249 -13.80 -10.15 -9.65
C GLU A 249 -14.26 -11.46 -9.01
N GLN A 250 -13.85 -12.61 -9.58
CA GLN A 250 -14.12 -13.91 -8.99
C GLN A 250 -13.48 -14.06 -7.61
N LEU A 251 -12.22 -13.66 -7.43
CA LEU A 251 -11.53 -13.74 -6.13
C LEU A 251 -12.20 -12.89 -5.04
N CYS A 252 -12.74 -11.74 -5.40
CA CYS A 252 -13.36 -10.79 -4.46
C CYS A 252 -14.87 -11.02 -4.25
N THR A 253 -15.48 -12.00 -4.93
CA THR A 253 -16.92 -12.30 -4.77
C THR A 253 -17.13 -13.46 -3.81
N PHE A 254 -17.85 -13.22 -2.71
CA PHE A 254 -18.22 -14.20 -1.69
C PHE A 254 -19.74 -14.38 -1.60
N GLU A 255 -20.21 -15.61 -1.47
CA GLU A 255 -21.63 -15.95 -1.29
C GLU A 255 -22.10 -15.73 0.16
N THR A 256 -21.17 -15.72 1.12
CA THR A 256 -21.48 -15.72 2.57
C THR A 256 -21.21 -14.40 3.29
N ALA A 257 -20.79 -13.35 2.59
CA ALA A 257 -20.49 -12.05 3.19
C ALA A 257 -21.76 -11.34 3.72
N VAL A 258 -21.64 -10.65 4.87
CA VAL A 258 -22.67 -9.75 5.40
C VAL A 258 -22.21 -8.32 5.09
N GLU A 259 -22.95 -7.61 4.24
CA GLU A 259 -22.45 -6.44 3.51
C GLU A 259 -23.13 -5.12 3.91
N SER A 260 -22.38 -4.02 3.84
CA SER A 260 -22.89 -2.66 3.66
C SER A 260 -22.37 -2.07 2.33
N GLU A 261 -23.08 -1.09 1.72
CA GLU A 261 -22.65 -0.46 0.45
C GLU A 261 -21.25 0.18 0.54
N ALA A 262 -20.81 0.57 1.74
CA ALA A 262 -19.48 1.14 1.98
C ALA A 262 -18.37 0.08 1.84
N ASP A 263 -18.67 -1.18 2.15
CA ASP A 263 -17.73 -2.32 2.09
C ASP A 263 -17.48 -2.79 0.64
N GLU A 264 -18.22 -2.26 -0.35
CA GLU A 264 -18.05 -2.56 -1.77
C GLU A 264 -17.11 -1.59 -2.51
N SER A 265 -16.53 -0.62 -1.81
CA SER A 265 -15.61 0.35 -2.41
C SER A 265 -14.17 0.09 -2.03
N ILE A 266 -13.25 0.32 -2.97
CA ILE A 266 -11.80 0.40 -2.67
C ILE A 266 -11.46 1.71 -1.94
N GLU A 267 -12.43 2.62 -1.82
CA GLU A 267 -12.23 3.92 -1.21
C GLU A 267 -12.40 3.84 0.31
N ILE A 268 -11.28 3.95 1.01
CA ILE A 268 -11.18 3.74 2.46
C ILE A 268 -10.39 4.87 3.14
N ILE A 269 -10.64 5.10 4.44
CA ILE A 269 -9.98 6.16 5.20
C ILE A 269 -9.52 5.68 6.59
N ALA A 270 -8.27 5.95 6.95
CA ALA A 270 -7.70 5.56 8.23
C ALA A 270 -7.16 6.76 9.02
N ASP A 271 -7.65 6.94 10.24
CA ASP A 271 -7.06 7.84 11.23
C ASP A 271 -5.81 7.17 11.82
N VAL A 272 -4.64 7.68 11.44
CA VAL A 272 -3.38 7.03 11.79
C VAL A 272 -2.59 7.69 12.91
N HIS A 273 -2.91 8.94 13.25
CA HIS A 273 -2.25 9.71 14.30
C HIS A 273 -3.16 10.81 14.85
N THR A 274 -3.00 11.17 16.13
CA THR A 274 -3.75 12.25 16.77
C THR A 274 -2.81 13.24 17.44
N ASP A 275 -2.83 14.50 17.01
CA ASP A 275 -2.15 15.60 17.69
C ASP A 275 -3.13 16.34 18.62
N THR A 276 -2.82 16.30 19.91
CA THR A 276 -3.62 16.97 20.94
C THR A 276 -3.30 18.46 21.08
N ASN A 277 -2.19 18.94 20.50
CA ASN A 277 -1.85 20.36 20.55
C ASN A 277 -2.78 21.19 19.66
N THR A 278 -3.11 20.69 18.45
CA THR A 278 -4.03 21.36 17.53
C THR A 278 -5.42 20.74 17.48
N SER A 279 -5.67 19.64 18.21
CA SER A 279 -6.93 18.87 18.16
C SER A 279 -7.25 18.39 16.73
N GLN A 280 -6.23 17.90 16.03
CA GLN A 280 -6.33 17.38 14.68
C GLN A 280 -5.81 15.94 14.62
N VAL A 281 -6.21 15.23 13.57
CA VAL A 281 -5.81 13.86 13.26
C VAL A 281 -5.12 13.82 11.90
N LEU A 282 -4.27 12.81 11.69
CA LEU A 282 -3.71 12.48 10.39
C LEU A 282 -4.60 11.41 9.77
N GLU A 283 -5.21 11.74 8.65
CA GLU A 283 -6.01 10.83 7.84
C GLU A 283 -5.19 10.36 6.65
N GLU A 284 -5.19 9.06 6.42
CA GLU A 284 -4.60 8.40 5.26
C GLU A 284 -5.72 7.74 4.47
N GLY A 285 -5.87 8.09 3.20
CA GLY A 285 -6.99 7.65 2.37
C GLY A 285 -6.55 6.93 1.11
N VAL A 286 -7.32 5.93 0.68
CA VAL A 286 -7.29 5.38 -0.68
C VAL A 286 -8.58 5.81 -1.34
N GLY A 287 -8.49 6.35 -2.56
CA GLY A 287 -9.64 6.67 -3.40
C GLY A 287 -9.76 5.67 -4.55
N LYS A 288 -10.43 6.08 -5.62
CA LYS A 288 -10.51 5.26 -6.84
C LYS A 288 -9.11 4.98 -7.39
N ALA A 289 -8.95 3.82 -8.03
CA ALA A 289 -7.73 3.47 -8.72
C ALA A 289 -7.46 4.47 -9.84
N PHE A 290 -6.21 4.88 -10.00
CA PHE A 290 -5.78 5.71 -11.11
C PHE A 290 -5.40 4.84 -12.30
N THR A 291 -5.53 5.40 -13.50
CA THR A 291 -5.09 4.75 -14.74
C THR A 291 -3.63 5.09 -15.00
N ILE A 292 -2.82 4.07 -15.29
CA ILE A 292 -1.45 4.24 -15.79
C ILE A 292 -1.35 3.76 -17.24
N LEU A 293 -0.57 4.49 -18.05
CA LEU A 293 -0.19 4.09 -19.40
C LEU A 293 1.31 3.83 -19.44
N VAL A 294 1.71 2.65 -19.92
CA VAL A 294 3.10 2.21 -19.94
C VAL A 294 3.47 1.72 -21.33
N ILE A 295 4.65 2.10 -21.82
CA ILE A 295 5.21 1.58 -23.06
C ILE A 295 6.04 0.34 -22.73
N VAL A 296 5.65 -0.80 -23.28
CA VAL A 296 6.32 -2.10 -23.06
C VAL A 296 6.74 -2.72 -24.37
N ASN A 297 7.83 -3.49 -24.34
CA ASN A 297 8.30 -4.25 -25.50
C ASN A 297 8.00 -5.74 -25.27
N VAL A 298 7.08 -6.29 -26.06
CA VAL A 298 6.68 -7.69 -25.99
C VAL A 298 6.98 -8.35 -27.32
N GLU A 299 7.81 -9.39 -27.32
CA GLU A 299 8.18 -10.15 -28.52
C GLU A 299 8.72 -9.27 -29.67
N GLY A 300 9.52 -8.25 -29.33
CA GLY A 300 10.12 -7.32 -30.29
C GLY A 300 9.15 -6.29 -30.88
N LYS A 301 7.94 -6.18 -30.34
CA LYS A 301 6.97 -5.14 -30.70
C LYS A 301 6.68 -4.24 -29.51
N THR A 302 6.55 -2.96 -29.79
CA THR A 302 6.20 -1.95 -28.78
C THR A 302 4.69 -1.87 -28.65
N TYR A 303 4.20 -1.93 -27.42
CA TYR A 303 2.81 -1.79 -27.04
C TYR A 303 2.64 -0.65 -26.05
N ILE A 304 1.48 -0.02 -26.07
CA ILE A 304 1.01 0.81 -24.95
C ILE A 304 0.05 -0.07 -24.16
N THR A 305 0.35 -0.32 -22.90
CA THR A 305 -0.52 -1.03 -21.96
C THR A 305 -1.18 -0.03 -21.03
N GLU A 306 -2.42 -0.33 -20.67
CA GLU A 306 -3.20 0.41 -19.69
C GLU A 306 -3.35 -0.48 -18.45
N GLY A 307 -3.15 0.10 -17.26
CA GLY A 307 -3.27 -0.60 -15.99
C GLY A 307 -3.89 0.29 -14.91
N ALA A 308 -4.19 -0.32 -13.76
CA ALA A 308 -4.66 0.37 -12.57
C ALA A 308 -3.52 0.51 -11.55
N VAL A 309 -3.44 1.65 -10.88
CA VAL A 309 -2.53 1.90 -9.76
C VAL A 309 -3.30 2.47 -8.58
N PHE A 310 -2.78 2.28 -7.37
CA PHE A 310 -3.36 2.86 -6.16
C PHE A 310 -3.48 4.38 -6.27
N SER A 311 -4.45 4.92 -5.56
CA SER A 311 -4.42 6.32 -5.13
C SER A 311 -4.06 6.39 -3.65
N TYR A 312 -3.52 7.52 -3.22
CA TYR A 312 -3.12 7.76 -1.85
C TYR A 312 -3.28 9.24 -1.50
N TYR A 313 -3.93 9.49 -0.38
CA TYR A 313 -4.25 10.82 0.14
C TYR A 313 -3.76 10.92 1.58
N GLU A 314 -3.14 12.05 1.92
CA GLU A 314 -2.58 12.29 3.25
C GLU A 314 -2.93 13.72 3.65
N PHE A 315 -3.70 13.87 4.72
CA PHE A 315 -4.15 15.20 5.14
C PHE A 315 -4.49 15.26 6.63
N LYS A 316 -4.56 16.48 7.15
CA LYS A 316 -4.99 16.72 8.53
C LYS A 316 -6.48 16.98 8.58
N TRP A 317 -7.15 16.39 9.56
CA TRP A 317 -8.58 16.55 9.76
C TRP A 317 -8.94 16.92 11.21
N PRO A 318 -10.06 17.61 11.49
CA PRO A 318 -10.47 17.91 12.87
C PRO A 318 -10.76 16.65 13.69
N MET A 319 -10.17 16.55 14.88
CA MET A 319 -10.40 15.41 15.79
C MET A 319 -11.87 15.25 16.20
N SER A 320 -12.64 16.35 16.20
CA SER A 320 -14.06 16.35 16.53
C SER A 320 -14.97 15.74 15.46
N ASP A 321 -14.44 15.49 14.26
CA ASP A 321 -15.19 15.01 13.10
C ASP A 321 -14.42 13.92 12.35
N ARG A 322 -13.90 12.91 13.06
CA ARG A 322 -13.17 11.79 12.42
C ARG A 322 -13.97 11.19 11.26
N LEU A 323 -13.28 10.93 10.15
CA LEU A 323 -13.92 10.42 8.95
C LEU A 323 -14.31 8.95 9.12
N THR A 324 -15.38 8.58 8.41
CA THR A 324 -15.79 7.19 8.18
C THR A 324 -15.70 6.93 6.69
N ASP A 325 -15.70 5.67 6.27
CA ASP A 325 -15.62 5.33 4.84
C ASP A 325 -16.77 5.92 4.05
N GLU A 326 -17.98 5.97 4.60
CA GLU A 326 -19.14 6.59 3.93
C GLU A 326 -18.89 8.08 3.68
N LYS A 327 -18.42 8.81 4.70
CA LYS A 327 -18.09 10.23 4.54
C LYS A 327 -16.97 10.43 3.54
N TRP A 328 -15.95 9.57 3.59
CA TRP A 328 -14.83 9.62 2.66
C TRP A 328 -15.31 9.40 1.23
N GLN A 329 -16.12 8.38 0.99
CA GLN A 329 -16.68 8.02 -0.32
C GLN A 329 -17.58 9.13 -0.90
N GLU A 330 -18.35 9.82 -0.06
CA GLU A 330 -19.25 10.90 -0.50
C GLU A 330 -18.55 12.25 -0.69
N MET A 331 -17.47 12.53 0.04
CA MET A 331 -16.81 13.84 0.00
C MET A 331 -15.94 14.03 -1.24
N GLU A 332 -15.75 15.30 -1.61
CA GLU A 332 -14.72 15.67 -2.57
C GLU A 332 -13.35 15.36 -1.98
N LYS A 333 -12.53 14.63 -2.73
CA LYS A 333 -11.22 14.20 -2.27
C LYS A 333 -10.29 15.41 -2.15
N PRO A 334 -9.47 15.50 -1.08
CA PRO A 334 -8.50 16.57 -0.93
C PRO A 334 -7.42 16.47 -2.01
N GLU A 335 -6.62 17.53 -2.13
CA GLU A 335 -5.45 17.54 -3.00
C GLU A 335 -4.49 16.39 -2.64
N LEU A 336 -3.90 15.78 -3.67
CA LEU A 336 -2.87 14.77 -3.49
C LEU A 336 -1.61 15.38 -2.84
N PRO A 337 -0.77 14.58 -2.17
CA PRO A 337 0.51 15.06 -1.65
C PRO A 337 1.35 15.74 -2.74
N LYS A 338 1.94 16.90 -2.46
CA LYS A 338 2.60 17.73 -3.49
C LYS A 338 3.67 17.02 -4.30
N TRP A 339 4.45 16.13 -3.68
CA TRP A 339 5.47 15.34 -4.35
C TRP A 339 4.94 14.44 -5.48
N THR A 340 3.62 14.20 -5.56
CA THR A 340 2.99 13.40 -6.60
C THR A 340 2.76 14.14 -7.91
N GLU A 341 2.80 15.48 -7.91
CA GLU A 341 2.64 16.31 -9.11
C GLU A 341 3.69 16.00 -10.20
N GLU A 342 4.81 15.38 -9.83
CA GLU A 342 5.87 15.00 -10.77
C GLU A 342 5.51 13.82 -11.68
N PHE A 343 4.53 12.98 -11.30
CA PHE A 343 4.20 11.75 -12.03
C PHE A 343 2.70 11.50 -12.22
N ILE A 344 1.84 12.33 -11.63
CA ILE A 344 0.38 12.29 -11.80
C ILE A 344 -0.05 13.56 -12.54
N SER A 345 -0.92 13.42 -13.54
CA SER A 345 -1.36 14.49 -14.45
C SER A 345 -2.86 14.75 -14.43
#